data_AF-A0A3A9VM96-F1
#
_entry.id   AF-A0A3A9VM96-F1
#
_cell.length_a   1.000
_cell.length_b   1.000
_cell.length_c   1.000
_cell.angle_alpha   90.00
_cell.angle_beta   90.00
_cell.angle_gamma   90.00
#
_symmetry.space_group_name_H-M   'P 1'
#
loop_
_entity.id
_entity.type
_entity.pdbx_description
1 polymer ?
#
loop_
_entity_poly.entity_id
_entity_poly.type
_entity_poly.pdbx_seq_one_letter_code
_entity_poly.pdbx_strand_id
1 'polypeptide(L)'
;MKTFEGTWVDFADQTILVTEHKRKLEVRYDNGQGPFYGQIVNFYSFVINVDFEDLSPSTGVLSDDENVIFWSNATKWMRADTI
;
A
#
# COMPACT_ATOMS: atom_id res chain seq x y z
N MET A 1 -1.08 -2.73 -16.04
CA MET A 1 -0.17 -3.38 -15.09
C MET A 1 -0.74 -3.12 -13.71
N LYS A 2 -0.81 -4.14 -12.85
CA LYS A 2 -1.28 -3.98 -11.49
C LYS A 2 -0.08 -4.08 -10.56
N THR A 3 0.33 -2.96 -9.96
CA THR A 3 1.66 -2.86 -9.35
C THR A 3 1.61 -3.17 -7.86
N PHE A 4 0.67 -2.56 -7.14
CA PHE A 4 0.42 -2.70 -5.72
C PHE A 4 -0.71 -3.67 -5.41
N GLU A 5 -1.46 -4.15 -6.41
CA GLU A 5 -2.51 -5.14 -6.18
C GLU A 5 -1.94 -6.41 -5.52
N GLY A 6 -2.67 -6.90 -4.52
CA GLY A 6 -2.32 -8.11 -3.79
C GLY A 6 -2.51 -7.98 -2.29
N THR A 7 -1.98 -8.96 -1.58
CA THR A 7 -2.00 -9.03 -0.13
C THR A 7 -0.67 -8.57 0.43
N TRP A 8 -0.74 -7.67 1.41
CA TRP A 8 0.39 -7.07 2.10
C TRP A 8 0.25 -7.30 3.61
N VAL A 9 1.36 -7.17 4.32
CA VAL A 9 1.43 -7.24 5.77
C VAL A 9 2.15 -5.99 6.26
N ASP A 10 1.58 -5.29 7.25
CA ASP A 10 2.20 -4.11 7.86
C ASP A 10 3.20 -4.46 8.97
N PHE A 11 3.70 -3.43 9.66
CA PHE A 11 4.65 -3.60 10.76
C PHE A 11 4.05 -4.22 12.03
N ALA A 12 2.73 -4.33 12.11
CA ALA A 12 1.96 -4.88 13.23
C ALA A 12 1.33 -6.24 12.88
N ASP A 13 1.85 -6.91 11.85
CA ASP A 13 1.38 -8.20 11.33
C ASP A 13 -0.11 -8.18 10.90
N GLN A 14 -0.65 -7.02 10.54
CA GLN A 14 -2.02 -6.91 10.01
C GLN A 14 -2.03 -7.20 8.51
N THR A 15 -3.01 -7.99 8.06
CA THR A 15 -3.17 -8.30 6.65
C THR A 15 -3.93 -7.19 5.95
N ILE A 16 -3.40 -6.75 4.81
CA ILE A 16 -3.94 -5.67 3.99
C ILE A 16 -4.23 -6.23 2.60
N LEU A 17 -5.45 -6.01 2.12
CA LEU A 17 -5.81 -6.25 0.73
C LEU A 17 -5.80 -4.93 -0.04
N VAL A 18 -4.96 -4.86 -1.07
CA VAL A 18 -4.94 -3.74 -2.02
C VAL A 18 -5.60 -4.18 -3.31
N THR A 19 -6.63 -3.47 -3.74
CA THR A 19 -7.30 -3.67 -5.03
C THR A 19 -7.04 -2.48 -5.94
N GLU A 20 -6.65 -2.72 -7.19
CA GLU A 20 -6.36 -1.64 -8.15
C GLU A 20 -7.42 -1.49 -9.22
N HIS A 21 -7.75 -0.22 -9.52
CA HIS A 21 -8.55 0.15 -10.68
C HIS A 21 -7.94 1.37 -11.39
N LYS A 22 -7.25 1.11 -12.51
CA LYS A 22 -6.47 2.10 -13.28
C LYS A 22 -5.32 2.69 -12.44
N ARG A 23 -5.42 3.97 -12.05
CA ARG A 23 -4.45 4.65 -11.17
C ARG A 23 -5.01 4.87 -9.76
N LYS A 24 -6.18 4.33 -9.47
CA LYS A 24 -6.77 4.37 -8.14
C LYS A 24 -6.58 3.03 -7.48
N LEU A 25 -6.46 3.04 -6.17
CA LEU A 25 -6.44 1.83 -5.37
C LEU A 25 -7.37 1.97 -4.16
N GLU A 26 -7.77 0.81 -3.66
CA GLU A 26 -8.54 0.65 -2.45
C GLU A 26 -7.75 -0.26 -1.50
N VAL A 27 -7.63 0.17 -0.24
CA VAL A 27 -6.91 -0.54 0.82
C VAL A 27 -7.91 -0.97 1.87
N ARG A 28 -7.93 -2.26 2.22
CA ARG A 28 -8.74 -2.81 3.31
C ARG A 28 -7.87 -3.64 4.24
N TYR A 29 -8.00 -3.42 5.54
CA TYR A 29 -7.38 -4.27 6.54
C TYR A 29 -8.33 -5.42 6.92
N ASP A 30 -7.77 -6.58 7.24
CA ASP A 30 -8.53 -7.76 7.69
C ASP A 30 -9.26 -7.53 9.04
N ASN A 31 -8.76 -6.61 9.86
CA ASN A 31 -9.36 -6.18 11.12
C ASN A 31 -10.61 -5.28 10.96
N GLY A 32 -11.03 -5.01 9.71
CA GLY A 32 -12.23 -4.21 9.41
C GLY A 32 -11.98 -2.71 9.20
N GLN A 33 -10.74 -2.22 9.30
CA GLN A 33 -10.41 -0.83 8.95
C GLN A 33 -10.40 -0.59 7.43
N GLY A 34 -10.85 0.61 7.04
CA GLY A 34 -11.05 1.00 5.64
C GLY A 34 -12.50 0.78 5.14
N PRO A 35 -12.75 0.88 3.83
CA PRO A 35 -11.78 1.05 2.76
C PRO A 35 -11.13 2.44 2.76
N PHE A 36 -9.80 2.48 2.65
CA PHE A 36 -9.06 3.69 2.36
C PHE A 36 -8.79 3.78 0.87
N TYR A 37 -8.75 4.99 0.35
CA TYR A 37 -8.56 5.21 -1.09
C TYR A 37 -7.24 5.89 -1.35
N GLY A 38 -6.63 5.50 -2.47
CA GLY A 38 -5.34 6.04 -2.87
C GLY A 38 -5.20 6.22 -4.36
N GLN A 39 -4.07 6.81 -4.73
CA GLN A 39 -3.66 7.02 -6.10
C GLN A 39 -2.23 6.52 -6.33
N ILE A 40 -2.04 5.87 -7.47
CA ILE A 40 -0.74 5.46 -7.98
C ILE A 40 -0.16 6.60 -8.82
N VAL A 41 1.08 6.96 -8.51
CA VAL A 41 1.87 7.92 -9.28
C VAL A 41 3.12 7.21 -9.78
N ASN A 42 3.39 7.34 -11.07
CA ASN A 42 4.55 6.73 -11.71
C ASN A 42 5.54 7.85 -12.08
N PHE A 43 6.69 7.85 -11.41
CA PHE A 43 7.82 8.73 -11.72
C PHE A 43 9.00 7.89 -12.22
N TYR A 44 10.10 7.84 -11.45
CA TYR A 44 11.22 6.90 -11.64
C TYR A 44 11.03 5.61 -10.84
N SER A 45 10.21 5.66 -9.78
CA SER A 45 9.72 4.52 -9.01
C SER A 45 8.20 4.60 -8.91
N PHE A 46 7.58 3.46 -8.58
CA PHE A 46 6.15 3.41 -8.31
C PHE A 46 5.87 3.97 -6.91
N VAL A 47 5.01 4.98 -6.85
CA VAL A 47 4.61 5.66 -5.62
C VAL A 47 3.10 5.50 -5.42
N ILE A 48 2.67 5.26 -4.18
CA ILE A 48 1.27 5.32 -3.77
C ILE A 48 1.07 6.42 -2.75
N ASN A 49 -0.06 7.11 -2.87
CA ASN A 49 -0.56 7.99 -1.81
C ASN A 49 -1.91 7.42 -1.35
N VAL A 50 -2.08 7.26 -0.05
CA VAL A 50 -3.31 6.72 0.55
C VAL A 50 -3.81 7.69 1.62
N ASP A 51 -5.11 7.99 1.54
CA ASP A 51 -5.82 8.81 2.52
C ASP A 51 -6.37 7.89 3.63
N PHE A 52 -5.61 7.77 4.71
CA PHE A 52 -6.04 7.08 5.91
C PHE A 52 -6.73 8.12 6.79
N GLU A 53 -8.04 8.29 6.72
CA GLU A 53 -8.84 9.39 7.31
C GLU A 53 -8.36 9.96 8.68
N ASP A 54 -7.84 9.12 9.57
CA ASP A 54 -7.35 9.48 10.92
C ASP A 54 -5.86 9.89 10.99
N LEU A 55 -5.12 9.76 9.88
CA LEU A 55 -3.71 10.09 9.71
C LEU A 55 -3.57 11.06 8.52
N SER A 56 -2.55 11.93 8.56
CA SER A 56 -2.21 12.71 7.37
C SER A 56 -1.95 11.76 6.19
N PRO A 57 -2.37 12.13 4.95
CA PRO A 57 -2.15 11.31 3.77
C PRO A 57 -0.72 10.79 3.72
N SER A 58 -0.58 9.48 3.64
CA SER A 58 0.72 8.82 3.72
C SER A 58 1.17 8.42 2.32
N THR A 59 2.48 8.56 2.08
CA THR A 59 3.08 8.22 0.79
C THR A 59 3.95 6.98 0.95
N GLY A 60 3.74 5.99 0.10
CA GLY A 60 4.51 4.75 0.04
C GLY A 60 5.32 4.67 -1.26
N VAL A 61 6.55 4.20 -1.19
CA VAL A 61 7.42 3.95 -2.36
C VAL A 61 7.71 2.46 -2.45
N LEU A 62 7.47 1.88 -3.62
CA LEU A 62 7.75 0.47 -3.87
C LEU A 62 9.25 0.23 -4.06
N SER A 63 9.78 -0.84 -3.48
CA SER A 63 11.14 -1.34 -3.69
C SER A 63 11.34 -1.86 -5.11
N ASP A 64 12.60 -1.94 -5.55
CA ASP A 64 12.95 -2.42 -6.90
C ASP A 64 12.58 -3.90 -7.13
N ASP A 65 12.52 -4.71 -6.07
CA ASP A 65 12.08 -6.11 -6.12
C ASP A 65 10.55 -6.28 -5.99
N GLU A 66 9.82 -5.16 -5.91
CA GLU A 66 8.36 -5.07 -5.80
C GLU A 66 7.76 -5.77 -4.56
N ASN A 67 8.57 -6.10 -3.56
CA ASN A 67 8.14 -6.86 -2.37
C ASN A 67 7.89 -5.99 -1.13
N VAL A 68 8.38 -4.75 -1.12
CA VAL A 68 8.30 -3.86 0.05
C VAL A 68 7.81 -2.48 -0.36
N ILE A 69 6.85 -1.94 0.41
CA ILE A 69 6.45 -0.53 0.31
C ILE A 69 7.02 0.18 1.53
N PHE A 70 7.85 1.20 1.31
CA PHE A 70 8.37 2.07 2.36
C PHE A 70 7.49 3.30 2.52
N TRP A 71 6.92 3.51 3.71
CA TRP A 71 6.01 4.60 3.99
C TRP A 71 6.72 5.82 4.59
N SER A 72 6.16 7.00 4.33
CA SER A 72 6.65 8.30 4.82
C SER A 72 6.70 8.43 6.35
N ASN A 73 5.97 7.56 7.07
CA ASN A 73 5.99 7.48 8.54
C ASN A 73 7.06 6.49 9.08
N ALA A 74 8.03 6.10 8.25
CA ALA A 74 9.10 5.15 8.56
C ALA A 74 8.63 3.71 8.85
N THR A 75 7.39 3.35 8.49
CA THR A 75 6.91 1.97 8.50
C THR A 75 7.06 1.32 7.12
N LYS A 76 6.84 0.01 7.02
CA LYS A 76 6.87 -0.72 5.75
C LYS A 76 5.71 -1.69 5.66
N TRP A 77 5.28 -1.96 4.43
CA TRP A 77 4.45 -3.13 4.12
C TRP A 77 5.28 -4.13 3.33
N MET A 78 5.06 -5.42 3.56
CA MET A 78 5.71 -6.52 2.86
C MET A 78 4.66 -7.36 2.15
N ARG A 79 4.94 -7.86 0.95
CA ARG A 79 4.01 -8.78 0.29
C ARG A 79 3.87 -10.07 1.08
N ALA A 80 2.64 -10.53 1.26
CA ALA A 80 2.33 -11.70 2.08
C ALA A 80 2.90 -13.03 1.52
N ASP A 81 3.14 -13.12 0.22
CA ASP A 81 3.73 -14.28 -0.46
C ASP A 81 5.27 -14.34 -0.38
N THR A 82 5.90 -13.35 0.25
CA THR A 82 7.35 -13.27 0.45
C THR A 82 7.80 -13.50 1.89
N ILE A 83 6.86 -13.84 2.78
CA ILE A 83 7.08 -14.10 4.20
C ILE A 83 7.16 -15.61 4.47
#